data_AF-A0A7K2NUT6-F1
#
_entry.id   AF-A0A7K2NUT6-F1
#
_cell.length_a   1.000
_cell.length_b   1.000
_cell.length_c   1.000
_cell.angle_alpha   90.00
_cell.angle_beta   90.00
_cell.angle_gamma   90.00
#
_symmetry.space_group_name_H-M   'P 1'
#
loop_
_entity.id
_entity.type
_entity.pdbx_description
1 polymer ?
#
loop_
_entity_poly.entity_id
_entity_poly.type
_entity_poly.pdbx_seq_one_letter_code
_entity_poly.pdbx_strand_id
1 'polypeptide(L)'
;TLESHLRFATFTFRDIVTNRLGGRNPWSNRGVRYSGSHDDKALNAGVERFSADPTARRDLSWDSDLTGRVSLPVLTLHAIDDPTAFVEHEAAYRATLRGAGRDQNLVQTFTREHEHSSLSDSEYATSISALDSWVRTGRRPSPRSIADSCPAFDARYAEGCLYDPGFHPAPYAARVRPRPGGLAWPAMTATQERAWSRIEGVGIAP
;
A
#
# COMPACT_ATOMS: atom_id res chain seq x y z
N THR A 1 -4.29 -19.53 -0.89
CA THR A 1 -3.39 -18.38 -0.61
C THR A 1 -2.15 -18.41 -1.50
N LEU A 2 -1.31 -19.46 -1.51
CA LEU A 2 -0.12 -19.47 -2.38
C LEU A 2 -0.45 -19.50 -3.88
N GLU A 3 -1.31 -20.43 -4.32
CA GLU A 3 -1.71 -20.53 -5.73
C GLU A 3 -2.34 -19.22 -6.23
N SER A 4 -3.26 -18.64 -5.46
CA SER A 4 -3.88 -17.37 -5.82
C SER A 4 -2.86 -16.24 -5.93
N HIS A 5 -1.89 -16.14 -5.00
CA HIS A 5 -0.82 -15.14 -5.07
C HIS A 5 0.06 -15.33 -6.30
N LEU A 6 0.44 -16.58 -6.63
CA LEU A 6 1.22 -16.87 -7.84
C LEU A 6 0.45 -16.51 -9.11
N ARG A 7 -0.85 -16.80 -9.13
CA ARG A 7 -1.73 -16.50 -10.26
C ARG A 7 -1.84 -14.99 -10.47
N PHE A 8 -2.17 -14.23 -9.42
CA PHE A 8 -2.25 -12.76 -9.50
C PHE A 8 -0.90 -12.16 -9.91
N ALA A 9 0.19 -12.54 -9.25
CA ALA A 9 1.52 -12.02 -9.59
C ALA A 9 1.89 -12.33 -11.05
N THR A 10 1.60 -13.53 -11.56
CA THR A 10 1.96 -13.91 -12.92
C THR A 10 1.12 -13.17 -13.96
N PHE A 11 -0.21 -13.22 -13.84
CA PHE A 11 -1.09 -12.69 -14.89
C PHE A 11 -1.18 -11.16 -14.86
N THR A 12 -1.20 -10.54 -13.67
CA THR A 12 -1.17 -9.07 -13.58
C THR A 12 0.14 -8.51 -14.14
N PHE A 13 1.29 -9.13 -13.83
CA PHE A 13 2.57 -8.66 -14.36
C PHE A 13 2.68 -8.90 -15.86
N ARG A 14 2.20 -10.05 -16.36
CA ARG A 14 2.13 -10.31 -17.80
C ARG A 14 1.30 -9.25 -18.51
N ASP A 15 0.11 -8.93 -18.00
CA ASP A 15 -0.78 -7.98 -18.66
C ASP A 15 -0.23 -6.55 -18.62
N ILE A 16 0.43 -6.13 -17.54
CA ILE A 16 1.15 -4.85 -17.49
C ILE A 16 2.25 -4.82 -18.57
N VAL A 17 3.07 -5.87 -18.67
CA VAL A 17 4.17 -5.91 -19.65
C VAL A 17 3.65 -5.93 -21.07
N THR A 18 2.73 -6.84 -21.39
CA THR A 18 2.25 -7.08 -22.75
C THR A 18 1.34 -5.95 -23.23
N ASN A 19 0.38 -5.54 -22.40
CA ASN A 19 -0.69 -4.64 -22.85
C ASN A 19 -0.39 -3.16 -22.56
N ARG A 20 0.52 -2.85 -21.60
CA ARG A 20 0.79 -1.46 -21.20
C ARG A 20 2.21 -0.98 -21.48
N LEU A 21 3.19 -1.88 -21.50
CA LEU A 21 4.60 -1.52 -21.63
C LEU A 21 5.24 -1.99 -22.94
N GLY A 22 4.46 -2.56 -23.86
CA GLY A 22 4.95 -3.01 -25.17
C GLY A 22 6.04 -4.09 -25.06
N GLY A 23 5.92 -4.99 -24.08
CA GLY A 23 6.88 -6.07 -23.85
C GLY A 23 8.09 -5.68 -23.00
N ARG A 24 8.23 -4.41 -22.59
CA ARG A 24 9.35 -3.96 -21.74
C ARG A 24 9.11 -4.34 -20.27
N ASN A 25 10.11 -4.95 -19.62
CA ASN A 25 10.04 -5.36 -18.21
C ASN A 25 10.31 -4.18 -17.25
N PRO A 26 9.37 -3.77 -16.38
CA PRO A 26 9.59 -2.69 -15.41
C PRO A 26 10.22 -3.16 -14.07
N TRP A 27 10.35 -4.47 -13.83
CA TRP A 27 10.78 -5.02 -12.54
C TRP A 27 12.25 -5.45 -12.53
N SER A 28 12.85 -5.38 -11.34
CA SER A 28 14.19 -5.91 -11.07
C SER A 28 14.17 -6.71 -9.79
N ASN A 29 14.94 -7.80 -9.78
CA ASN A 29 15.31 -8.52 -8.57
C ASN A 29 16.84 -8.56 -8.35
N ARG A 30 17.58 -7.75 -9.10
CA ARG A 30 19.02 -7.58 -8.86
C ARG A 30 19.26 -6.96 -7.49
N GLY A 31 20.20 -7.52 -6.74
CA GLY A 31 20.54 -7.10 -5.39
C GLY A 31 19.57 -7.57 -4.29
N VAL A 32 18.46 -8.21 -4.65
CA VAL A 32 17.52 -8.78 -3.66
C VAL A 32 18.08 -10.11 -3.13
N ARG A 33 18.16 -10.25 -1.80
CA ARG A 33 18.44 -11.52 -1.13
C ARG A 33 17.14 -12.12 -0.62
N TYR A 34 16.78 -13.29 -1.14
CA TYR A 34 15.61 -14.05 -0.71
C TYR A 34 15.91 -14.85 0.53
N SER A 35 14.90 -15.10 1.35
CA SER A 35 15.03 -15.90 2.56
C SER A 35 13.71 -16.58 2.92
N GLY A 36 13.77 -17.61 3.76
CA GLY A 36 12.59 -18.32 4.26
C GLY A 36 12.21 -19.56 3.44
N SER A 37 13.09 -19.98 2.52
CA SER A 37 13.02 -21.30 1.91
C SER A 37 13.77 -22.33 2.77
N HIS A 38 13.71 -23.61 2.38
CA HIS A 38 14.48 -24.67 3.04
C HIS A 38 16.00 -24.58 2.76
N ASP A 39 16.40 -23.90 1.67
CA ASP A 39 17.79 -23.63 1.32
C ASP A 39 17.92 -22.28 0.61
N ASP A 40 18.06 -21.23 1.41
CA ASP A 40 18.18 -19.85 0.90
C ASP A 40 19.45 -19.65 0.06
N LYS A 41 20.51 -20.43 0.29
CA LYS A 41 21.75 -20.34 -0.49
C LYS A 41 21.50 -20.86 -1.90
N ALA A 42 20.90 -22.04 -2.04
CA ALA A 42 20.54 -22.62 -3.33
C ALA A 42 19.54 -21.73 -4.09
N LEU A 43 18.50 -21.23 -3.40
CA LEU A 43 17.52 -20.32 -4.00
C LEU A 43 18.19 -19.07 -4.59
N ASN A 44 19.04 -18.39 -3.82
CA ASN A 44 19.67 -17.16 -4.30
C ASN A 44 20.72 -17.39 -5.40
N ALA A 45 21.32 -18.59 -5.45
CA ALA A 45 22.25 -18.99 -6.50
C ALA A 45 21.54 -19.38 -7.81
N GLY A 46 20.36 -20.01 -7.72
CA GLY A 46 19.63 -20.53 -8.88
C GLY A 46 18.54 -19.61 -9.44
N VAL A 47 18.07 -18.61 -8.68
CA VAL A 47 17.01 -17.72 -9.15
C VAL A 47 17.51 -16.79 -10.27
N GLU A 48 16.76 -16.75 -11.37
CA GLU A 48 17.03 -15.87 -12.51
C GLU A 48 17.03 -14.38 -12.09
N ARG A 49 17.93 -13.58 -12.67
CA ARG A 49 18.16 -12.19 -12.27
C ARG A 49 17.80 -11.21 -13.37
N PHE A 50 16.67 -10.54 -13.19
CA PHE A 50 16.12 -9.59 -14.15
C PHE A 50 16.52 -8.15 -13.82
N SER A 51 16.91 -7.41 -14.86
CA SER A 51 16.99 -5.95 -14.82
C SER A 51 15.68 -5.37 -15.34
N ALA A 52 15.27 -4.23 -14.78
CA ALA A 52 14.19 -3.45 -15.39
C ALA A 52 14.73 -2.65 -16.57
N ASP A 53 13.93 -2.52 -17.61
CA ASP A 53 14.04 -1.45 -18.59
C ASP A 53 13.81 -0.10 -17.88
N PRO A 54 14.77 0.85 -17.96
CA PRO A 54 14.66 2.13 -17.26
C PRO A 54 13.41 2.93 -17.64
N THR A 55 12.99 2.88 -18.91
CA THR A 55 11.81 3.59 -19.40
C THR A 55 10.53 2.90 -18.94
N ALA A 56 10.48 1.57 -18.95
CA ALA A 56 9.31 0.84 -18.46
C ALA A 56 9.10 1.01 -16.95
N ARG A 57 10.19 1.03 -16.17
CA ARG A 57 10.12 1.33 -14.73
C ARG A 57 9.56 2.73 -14.48
N ARG A 58 10.02 3.73 -15.24
CA ARG A 58 9.50 5.10 -15.16
C ARG A 58 8.01 5.14 -15.50
N ASP A 59 7.62 4.53 -16.61
CA ASP A 59 6.24 4.55 -17.10
C ASP A 59 5.29 3.85 -16.11
N LEU A 60 5.71 2.73 -15.49
CA LEU A 60 4.96 2.11 -14.41
C LEU A 60 4.87 3.02 -13.17
N SER A 61 5.99 3.62 -12.76
CA SER A 61 6.08 4.51 -11.60
C SER A 61 5.18 5.74 -11.77
N TRP A 62 5.13 6.31 -12.97
CA TRP A 62 4.33 7.49 -13.31
C TRP A 62 2.85 7.34 -12.94
N ASP A 63 2.23 6.19 -13.25
CA ASP A 63 0.80 5.98 -12.96
C ASP A 63 0.53 5.23 -11.65
N SER A 64 1.54 4.59 -11.05
CA SER A 64 1.34 3.69 -9.91
C SER A 64 1.97 4.17 -8.60
N ASP A 65 3.04 4.96 -8.64
CA ASP A 65 3.71 5.41 -7.43
C ASP A 65 3.04 6.66 -6.85
N LEU A 66 2.76 6.61 -5.55
CA LEU A 66 2.14 7.71 -4.84
C LEU A 66 3.16 8.83 -4.58
N THR A 67 2.82 10.05 -4.97
CA THR A 67 3.62 11.25 -4.66
C THR A 67 3.45 11.79 -3.26
N GLY A 68 2.44 11.28 -2.53
CA GLY A 68 2.06 11.78 -1.20
C GLY A 68 1.37 13.15 -1.22
N ARG A 69 1.00 13.68 -2.40
CA ARG A 69 0.32 14.98 -2.58
C ARG A 69 -1.16 14.95 -2.18
N VAL A 70 -1.46 14.39 -1.01
CA VAL A 70 -2.80 14.34 -0.43
C VAL A 70 -3.13 15.71 0.17
N SER A 71 -4.22 16.33 -0.29
CA SER A 71 -4.72 17.62 0.19
C SER A 71 -5.99 17.54 1.03
N LEU A 72 -6.57 16.35 1.18
CA LEU A 72 -7.85 16.10 1.86
C LEU A 72 -7.65 15.12 3.02
N PRO A 73 -8.53 15.13 4.04
CA PRO A 73 -8.57 14.09 5.06
C PRO A 73 -8.65 12.68 4.46
N VAL A 74 -7.80 11.78 4.94
CA VAL A 74 -7.76 10.37 4.60
C VAL A 74 -7.80 9.57 5.88
N LEU A 75 -8.77 8.66 5.97
CA LEU A 75 -8.89 7.67 7.03
C LEU A 75 -8.77 6.29 6.40
N THR A 76 -7.81 5.48 6.85
CA THR A 76 -7.68 4.08 6.44
C THR A 76 -8.18 3.13 7.52
N LEU A 77 -8.76 2.01 7.11
CA LEU A 77 -9.20 0.89 7.93
C LEU A 77 -8.55 -0.37 7.34
N HIS A 78 -7.76 -1.10 8.12
CA HIS A 78 -7.03 -2.28 7.63
C HIS A 78 -6.96 -3.37 8.68
N ALA A 79 -7.43 -4.58 8.34
CA ALA A 79 -7.18 -5.80 9.10
C ALA A 79 -5.68 -6.07 9.27
N ILE A 80 -5.25 -6.30 10.51
CA ILE A 80 -3.84 -6.56 10.86
C ILE A 80 -3.35 -7.83 10.17
N ASP A 81 -4.20 -8.86 10.11
CA ASP A 81 -3.85 -10.16 9.54
C ASP A 81 -4.41 -10.35 8.11
N ASP A 82 -4.60 -9.28 7.33
CA ASP A 82 -5.07 -9.37 5.94
C ASP A 82 -4.17 -10.34 5.11
N PRO A 83 -4.74 -11.43 4.54
CA PRO A 83 -3.97 -12.45 3.85
C PRO A 83 -3.49 -12.04 2.46
N THR A 84 -4.02 -10.95 1.90
CA THR A 84 -3.77 -10.49 0.52
C THR A 84 -2.96 -9.21 0.50
N ALA A 85 -3.44 -8.15 1.17
CA ALA A 85 -2.77 -6.86 1.24
C ALA A 85 -2.11 -6.69 2.60
N PHE A 86 -0.79 -6.93 2.67
CA PHE A 86 -0.07 -6.86 3.93
C PHE A 86 -0.23 -5.50 4.63
N VAL A 87 -0.46 -5.51 5.94
CA VAL A 87 -0.64 -4.29 6.75
C VAL A 87 0.57 -3.34 6.68
N GLU A 88 1.76 -3.82 6.34
CA GLU A 88 2.94 -2.96 6.17
C GLU A 88 2.85 -2.01 4.96
N HIS A 89 1.88 -2.17 4.05
CA HIS A 89 1.56 -1.14 3.05
C HIS A 89 1.13 0.17 3.73
N GLU A 90 0.46 0.12 4.88
CA GLU A 90 0.07 1.30 5.65
C GLU A 90 1.31 2.05 6.20
N ALA A 91 2.40 1.34 6.50
CA ALA A 91 3.67 1.98 6.88
C ALA A 91 4.30 2.72 5.70
N ALA A 92 4.29 2.13 4.49
CA ALA A 92 4.76 2.77 3.27
C ALA A 92 3.91 4.00 2.90
N TYR A 93 2.59 3.91 3.03
CA TYR A 93 1.69 5.03 2.75
C TYR A 93 1.90 6.20 3.71
N ARG A 94 2.04 5.92 5.01
CA ARG A 94 2.41 6.92 6.02
C ARG A 94 3.75 7.58 5.71
N ALA A 95 4.77 6.79 5.36
CA ALA A 95 6.09 7.30 5.00
C ALA A 95 6.04 8.18 3.73
N THR A 96 5.20 7.83 2.77
CA THR A 96 4.96 8.59 1.53
C THR A 96 4.38 9.97 1.85
N LEU A 97 3.32 10.04 2.68
CA LEU A 97 2.73 11.33 3.07
C LEU A 97 3.68 12.15 3.95
N ARG A 98 4.44 11.52 4.85
CA ARG A 98 5.49 12.19 5.64
C ARG A 98 6.56 12.80 4.74
N GLY A 99 7.07 12.04 3.77
CA GLY A 99 8.07 12.52 2.80
C GLY A 99 7.55 13.68 1.94
N ALA A 100 6.23 13.79 1.77
CA ALA A 100 5.58 14.91 1.08
C ALA A 100 5.14 16.05 2.02
N GLY A 101 5.31 15.93 3.34
CA GLY A 101 4.84 16.91 4.33
C GLY A 101 3.31 17.01 4.44
N ARG A 102 2.62 15.88 4.27
CA ARG A 102 1.15 15.77 4.22
C ARG A 102 0.56 14.77 5.21
N ASP A 103 1.33 14.25 6.17
CA ASP A 103 0.85 13.23 7.10
C ASP A 103 -0.17 13.73 8.14
N GLN A 104 -0.33 15.04 8.28
CA GLN A 104 -1.45 15.65 9.00
C GLN A 104 -2.81 15.29 8.39
N ASN A 105 -2.85 14.95 7.10
CA ASN A 105 -4.06 14.56 6.39
C ASN A 105 -4.39 13.07 6.52
N LEU A 106 -3.62 12.29 7.28
CA LEU A 106 -3.80 10.85 7.40
C LEU A 106 -4.15 10.42 8.83
N VAL A 107 -5.18 9.61 9.00
CA VAL A 107 -5.42 8.79 10.20
C VAL A 107 -5.52 7.34 9.76
N GLN A 108 -4.78 6.45 10.39
CA GLN A 108 -4.82 5.02 10.08
C GLN A 108 -5.40 4.28 11.25
N THR A 109 -6.35 3.39 10.98
CA THR A 109 -6.97 2.51 11.97
C THR A 109 -6.76 1.06 11.54
N PHE A 110 -6.60 0.20 12.54
CA PHE A 110 -6.26 -1.20 12.33
C PHE A 110 -7.22 -2.05 13.14
N THR A 111 -7.58 -3.22 12.63
CA THR A 111 -8.54 -4.13 13.27
C THR A 111 -7.92 -5.52 13.42
N ARG A 112 -8.37 -6.30 14.41
CA ARG A 112 -7.87 -7.66 14.67
C ARG A 112 -8.52 -8.73 13.79
N GLU A 113 -9.03 -8.32 12.64
CA GLU A 113 -9.63 -9.21 11.66
C GLU A 113 -8.58 -9.90 10.79
N HIS A 114 -8.99 -10.96 10.09
CA HIS A 114 -8.16 -11.78 9.20
C HIS A 114 -8.70 -11.83 7.76
N GLU A 115 -9.60 -10.90 7.42
CA GLU A 115 -10.25 -10.85 6.11
C GLU A 115 -9.65 -9.77 5.21
N HIS A 116 -9.80 -9.96 3.89
CA HIS A 116 -9.39 -8.97 2.90
C HIS A 116 -10.59 -8.31 2.20
N SER A 117 -11.63 -9.08 1.91
CA SER A 117 -12.71 -8.63 1.02
C SER A 117 -13.78 -7.78 1.72
N SER A 118 -14.02 -8.04 3.00
CA SER A 118 -14.95 -7.26 3.82
C SER A 118 -14.52 -7.34 5.27
N LEU A 119 -14.64 -6.22 5.97
CA LEU A 119 -14.51 -6.11 7.41
C LEU A 119 -15.89 -5.89 8.03
N SER A 120 -15.95 -5.68 9.34
CA SER A 120 -17.17 -5.36 10.08
C SER A 120 -17.87 -4.09 9.56
N ASP A 121 -19.17 -4.21 9.27
CA ASP A 121 -20.05 -3.08 8.94
C ASP A 121 -20.11 -2.04 10.07
N SER A 122 -19.97 -2.48 11.34
CA SER A 122 -19.86 -1.57 12.49
C SER A 122 -18.63 -0.66 12.35
N GLU A 123 -17.51 -1.19 11.89
CA GLU A 123 -16.25 -0.45 11.72
C GLU A 123 -16.24 0.40 10.44
N TYR A 124 -16.91 -0.03 9.37
CA TYR A 124 -17.15 0.82 8.21
C TYR A 124 -17.99 2.05 8.57
N ALA A 125 -19.12 1.85 9.26
CA ALA A 125 -19.99 2.95 9.70
C ALA A 125 -19.24 3.91 10.64
N THR A 126 -18.46 3.37 11.58
CA THR A 126 -17.62 4.15 12.50
C THR A 126 -16.58 4.98 11.75
N SER A 127 -15.83 4.36 10.85
CA SER A 127 -14.77 5.00 10.05
C SER A 127 -15.32 6.11 9.16
N ILE A 128 -16.43 5.86 8.46
CA ILE A 128 -17.08 6.85 7.58
C ILE A 128 -17.59 8.03 8.40
N SER A 129 -18.24 7.78 9.55
CA SER A 129 -18.72 8.85 10.42
C SER A 129 -17.59 9.72 10.98
N ALA A 130 -16.48 9.09 11.40
CA ALA A 130 -15.30 9.81 11.87
C ALA A 130 -14.65 10.67 10.76
N LEU A 131 -14.56 10.13 9.54
CA LEU A 131 -14.05 10.88 8.39
C LEU A 131 -14.96 12.06 8.02
N ASP A 132 -16.29 11.85 7.97
CA ASP A 132 -17.27 12.92 7.70
C ASP A 132 -17.17 14.04 8.74
N SER A 133 -17.07 13.68 10.03
CA SER A 133 -16.88 14.65 11.11
C SER A 133 -15.57 15.43 10.96
N TRP A 134 -14.47 14.75 10.61
CA TRP A 134 -13.19 15.40 10.36
C TRP A 134 -13.29 16.38 9.18
N VAL A 135 -13.88 15.96 8.06
CA VAL A 135 -14.07 16.81 6.88
C VAL A 135 -14.90 18.06 7.21
N ARG A 136 -16.01 17.90 7.94
CA ARG A 136 -16.91 19.04 8.26
C ARG A 136 -16.33 20.00 9.29
N THR A 137 -15.60 19.49 10.28
CA THR A 137 -15.17 20.29 11.44
C THR A 137 -13.70 20.70 11.37
N GLY A 138 -12.91 20.08 10.51
CA GLY A 138 -11.45 20.21 10.47
C GLY A 138 -10.73 19.56 11.66
N ARG A 139 -11.46 18.93 12.59
CA ARG A 139 -10.87 18.31 13.79
C ARG A 139 -10.42 16.89 13.50
N ARG A 140 -9.11 16.69 13.37
CA ARG A 140 -8.51 15.37 13.14
C ARG A 140 -8.79 14.42 14.31
N PRO A 141 -9.40 13.25 14.08
CA PRO A 141 -9.61 12.26 15.12
C PRO A 141 -8.31 11.53 15.46
N SER A 142 -8.28 10.92 16.64
CA SER A 142 -7.26 9.91 16.99
C SER A 142 -7.78 8.50 16.70
N PRO A 143 -6.90 7.51 16.44
CA PRO A 143 -7.32 6.11 16.32
C PRO A 143 -8.13 5.62 17.53
N ARG A 144 -7.75 6.06 18.74
CA ARG A 144 -8.48 5.72 19.97
C ARG A 144 -9.89 6.31 19.99
N SER A 145 -10.05 7.60 19.67
CA SER A 145 -11.39 8.21 19.64
C SER A 145 -12.31 7.59 18.57
N ILE A 146 -11.74 7.05 17.48
CA ILE A 146 -12.51 6.30 16.48
C ILE A 146 -12.99 4.99 17.09
N ALA A 147 -12.06 4.19 17.65
CA ALA A 147 -12.40 2.93 18.31
C ALA A 147 -13.43 3.10 19.43
N ASP A 148 -13.29 4.13 20.27
CA ASP A 148 -14.20 4.43 21.38
C ASP A 148 -15.63 4.79 20.91
N SER A 149 -15.79 5.23 19.65
CA SER A 149 -17.09 5.57 19.07
C SER A 149 -17.83 4.39 18.44
N CYS A 150 -17.12 3.27 18.20
CA CYS A 150 -17.65 2.11 17.52
C CYS A 150 -18.88 1.46 18.18
N PRO A 151 -18.95 1.32 19.52
CA PRO A 151 -20.11 0.67 20.17
C PRO A 151 -21.47 1.28 19.82
N ALA A 152 -21.52 2.59 19.49
CA ALA A 152 -22.76 3.24 19.06
C ALA A 152 -23.26 2.74 17.70
N PHE A 153 -22.34 2.42 16.78
CA PHE A 153 -22.66 1.83 15.48
C PHE A 153 -22.92 0.33 15.63
N ASP A 154 -22.18 -0.35 16.48
CA ASP A 154 -22.33 -1.79 16.71
C ASP A 154 -23.71 -2.15 17.30
N ALA A 155 -24.31 -1.27 18.09
CA ALA A 155 -25.70 -1.42 18.53
C ALA A 155 -26.72 -1.54 17.37
N ARG A 156 -26.37 -1.08 16.17
CA ARG A 156 -27.19 -1.17 14.95
C ARG A 156 -26.77 -2.32 14.05
N TYR A 157 -25.46 -2.50 13.82
CA TYR A 157 -24.93 -3.44 12.83
C TYR A 157 -24.61 -4.81 13.42
N ALA A 158 -24.21 -4.87 14.69
CA ALA A 158 -23.93 -6.08 15.45
C ALA A 158 -22.86 -7.02 14.82
N GLU A 159 -21.87 -6.44 14.14
CA GLU A 159 -20.74 -7.18 13.53
C GLU A 159 -19.44 -7.09 14.34
N GLY A 160 -19.46 -6.35 15.45
CA GLY A 160 -18.36 -6.22 16.40
C GLY A 160 -17.45 -5.02 16.14
N CYS A 161 -16.74 -4.62 17.19
CA CYS A 161 -15.72 -3.58 17.19
C CYS A 161 -14.35 -4.20 17.51
N LEU A 162 -13.51 -4.34 16.50
CA LEU A 162 -12.25 -5.09 16.52
C LEU A 162 -11.01 -4.19 16.38
N TYR A 163 -11.20 -2.87 16.38
CA TYR A 163 -10.14 -1.88 16.38
C TYR A 163 -9.04 -2.18 17.42
N ASP A 164 -7.78 -2.10 16.96
CA ASP A 164 -6.58 -2.03 17.80
C ASP A 164 -5.93 -0.65 17.64
N PRO A 165 -6.33 0.35 18.45
CA PRO A 165 -5.79 1.72 18.33
C PRO A 165 -4.32 1.83 18.77
N GLY A 166 -3.73 0.76 19.34
CA GLY A 166 -2.33 0.70 19.74
C GLY A 166 -1.42 0.09 18.66
N PHE A 167 -1.98 -0.56 17.64
CA PHE A 167 -1.21 -1.25 16.62
C PHE A 167 -0.40 -0.28 15.74
N HIS A 168 0.83 -0.67 15.45
CA HIS A 168 1.72 0.04 14.54
C HIS A 168 2.36 -0.97 13.59
N PRO A 169 2.10 -0.90 12.26
CA PRO A 169 2.67 -1.84 11.31
C PRO A 169 4.20 -1.72 11.29
N ALA A 170 4.86 -2.85 11.06
CA ALA A 170 6.29 -2.88 10.79
C ALA A 170 6.62 -2.13 9.48
N PRO A 171 7.88 -1.73 9.25
CA PRO A 171 8.27 -1.15 7.97
C PRO A 171 7.95 -2.10 6.80
N TYR A 172 7.58 -1.56 5.64
CA TYR A 172 7.29 -2.34 4.43
C TYR A 172 8.33 -3.42 4.09
N ALA A 173 9.61 -3.09 4.32
CA ALA A 173 10.74 -3.98 4.08
C ALA A 173 10.79 -5.22 4.98
N ALA A 174 10.01 -5.25 6.07
CA ALA A 174 9.84 -6.43 6.92
C ALA A 174 9.08 -7.56 6.19
N ARG A 175 8.16 -7.19 5.28
CA ARG A 175 7.34 -8.14 4.52
C ARG A 175 7.78 -8.29 3.07
N VAL A 176 8.19 -7.20 2.43
CA VAL A 176 8.63 -7.19 1.03
C VAL A 176 10.12 -6.87 0.95
N ARG A 177 10.92 -7.81 0.44
CA ARG A 177 12.38 -7.63 0.37
C ARG A 177 12.74 -6.39 -0.47
N PRO A 178 13.50 -5.43 0.08
CA PRO A 178 13.76 -4.17 -0.60
C PRO A 178 14.68 -4.38 -1.80
N ARG A 179 14.44 -3.61 -2.85
CA ARG A 179 15.37 -3.47 -3.98
C ARG A 179 16.39 -2.39 -3.63
N PRO A 180 17.61 -2.40 -4.20
CA PRO A 180 18.54 -1.29 -4.03
C PRO A 180 17.86 0.06 -4.32
N GLY A 181 17.93 1.00 -3.38
CA GLY A 181 17.26 2.30 -3.45
C GLY A 181 15.76 2.31 -3.10
N GLY A 182 15.12 1.15 -2.92
CA GLY A 182 13.68 1.00 -2.64
C GLY A 182 13.28 1.14 -1.17
N LEU A 183 13.97 2.00 -0.42
CA LEU A 183 13.68 2.30 0.99
C LEU A 183 13.27 3.76 1.22
N ALA A 184 13.30 4.59 0.17
CA ALA A 184 12.89 5.98 0.23
C ALA A 184 11.40 6.13 -0.12
N TRP A 185 10.72 7.02 0.59
CA TRP A 185 9.33 7.37 0.36
C TRP A 185 9.18 8.90 0.30
N PRO A 186 8.33 9.46 -0.58
CA PRO A 186 7.54 8.77 -1.60
C PRO A 186 8.42 8.09 -2.66
N ALA A 187 7.95 7.00 -3.25
CA ALA A 187 8.68 6.26 -4.28
C ALA A 187 8.88 7.10 -5.56
N MET A 188 7.92 7.97 -5.88
CA MET A 188 8.02 9.04 -6.87
C MET A 188 7.74 10.38 -6.19
N THR A 189 8.62 11.36 -6.33
CA THR A 189 8.40 12.71 -5.81
C THR A 189 7.53 13.56 -6.74
N ALA A 190 6.87 14.59 -6.20
CA ALA A 190 6.16 15.59 -7.00
C ALA A 190 7.06 16.30 -8.04
N THR A 191 8.36 16.39 -7.78
CA THR A 191 9.33 16.95 -8.74
C THR A 191 9.61 16.00 -9.89
N GLN A 192 9.78 14.70 -9.61
CA GLN A 192 9.89 13.67 -10.64
C GLN A 192 8.63 13.61 -11.48
N GLU A 193 7.46 13.63 -10.85
CA GLU A 193 6.17 13.71 -11.54
C GLU A 193 6.15 14.91 -12.51
N ARG A 194 6.39 16.14 -12.04
CA ARG A 194 6.41 17.33 -12.93
C ARG A 194 7.46 17.25 -14.05
N ALA A 195 8.57 16.54 -13.84
CA ALA A 195 9.59 16.37 -14.86
C ALA A 195 9.13 15.37 -15.92
N TRP A 196 8.55 14.24 -15.51
CA TRP A 196 8.08 13.18 -16.39
C TRP A 196 6.81 13.54 -17.16
N SER A 197 5.97 14.42 -16.62
CA SER A 197 4.76 14.92 -17.31
C SER A 197 5.03 15.62 -18.66
N ARG A 198 6.31 15.92 -18.95
CA ARG A 198 6.76 16.54 -20.21
C ARG A 198 7.21 15.52 -21.26
N ILE A 199 7.26 14.24 -20.90
CA ILE A 199 7.63 13.16 -21.79
C ILE A 199 6.37 12.71 -22.53
N GLU A 200 6.40 12.82 -23.85
CA GLU A 200 5.32 12.33 -24.70
C GLU A 200 5.12 10.82 -24.50
N GLY A 201 3.88 10.41 -24.26
CA GLY A 201 3.52 9.00 -24.06
C GLY A 201 4.05 8.38 -22.77
N VAL A 202 4.40 9.17 -21.74
CA VAL A 202 4.76 8.62 -20.43
C VAL A 202 3.57 7.92 -19.78
N GLY A 203 3.84 6.81 -19.10
CA GLY A 203 2.84 6.07 -18.36
C GLY A 203 2.43 4.75 -19.00
N ILE A 204 1.47 4.12 -18.33
CA ILE A 204 0.79 2.87 -18.64
C ILE A 204 -0.74 3.03 -18.68
N ALA A 205 -1.26 4.26 -18.49
CA ALA A 205 -2.67 4.57 -18.62
C ALA A 205 -3.22 4.18 -20.02
N PRO A 206 -4.47 3.69 -20.13
CA PRO A 206 -5.09 3.27 -21.39
C PRO A 206 -5.24 4.38 -22.43
#